data_AF-A0A3D0J8S3-F1
#
_entry.id   AF-A0A3D0J8S3-F1
#
_cell.length_a   1.000
_cell.length_b   1.000
_cell.length_c   1.000
_cell.angle_alpha   90.00
_cell.angle_beta   90.00
_cell.angle_gamma   90.00
#
_symmetry.space_group_name_H-M   'P 1'
#
loop_
_entity.id
_entity.type
_entity.pdbx_description
1 polymer ?
#
loop_
_entity_poly.entity_id
_entity_poly.type
_entity_poly.pdbx_seq_one_letter_code
_entity_poly.pdbx_strand_id
1 'polypeptide(L)'
;MPLDDRYYLSSSNNDSINVLLITEGSGILKQAFTALSAAGYQLNIQSRLTPEDIAASDLIVAAGRSLSGIKNGLLEAVNSGKGLLIIPPEKAGIDDYNHLLSSLSPGLRITGISEDPLPGALELGSGDYFQDISTRDLRHISVYKYWRIPARLPALLIIGHKFPGLMMIDQGSGKAGLWLFGTEPGMTDIGFHPAFLALLNQTCRGLVRSADLGYITGQFLSDPDISEPTAPDGKKVPGLADVRGRVKWLLEKAGFYSALKNKLWQTLAVNIPPDESDLTMLEDDGLTRIMGKNQWSRQISPEKIPAGQRGLNNILLFLTGLLLMMELVLRSKLKIFLKKPLTTWWKIW
;
A
#
# COMPACT_ATOMS: atom_id res chain seq x y z
N MET A 1 -8.04 3.61 -2.47
CA MET A 1 -8.02 3.20 -1.05
C MET A 1 -6.95 4.03 -0.34
N PRO A 2 -7.17 4.52 0.89
CA PRO A 2 -6.08 5.10 1.69
C PRO A 2 -5.07 3.99 2.02
N LEU A 3 -3.79 4.36 2.15
CA LEU A 3 -2.73 3.49 2.67
C LEU A 3 -3.24 2.82 3.96
N ASP A 4 -3.28 1.48 4.00
CA ASP A 4 -3.72 0.74 5.19
C ASP A 4 -2.68 1.00 6.30
N ASP A 5 -3.12 1.65 7.38
CA ASP A 5 -2.33 2.15 8.52
C ASP A 5 -1.67 1.04 9.39
N ARG A 6 -1.48 -0.17 8.85
CA ARG A 6 -1.09 -1.38 9.58
C ARG A 6 0.30 -1.91 9.25
N TYR A 7 1.19 -1.04 8.76
CA TYR A 7 2.64 -1.30 8.79
C TYR A 7 3.22 -0.73 10.06
N TYR A 8 3.87 -1.57 10.86
CA TYR A 8 4.69 -1.07 11.95
C TYR A 8 6.15 -1.05 11.57
N LEU A 9 6.79 0.05 11.89
CA LEU A 9 8.22 0.18 11.84
C LEU A 9 8.66 0.37 13.28
N SER A 10 9.32 -0.65 13.85
CA SER A 10 9.92 -0.48 15.16
C SER A 10 11.31 0.08 14.97
N SER A 11 11.55 1.28 15.49
CA SER A 11 12.92 1.79 15.57
C SER A 11 13.61 1.22 16.80
N SER A 12 14.76 0.58 16.62
CA SER A 12 15.67 0.26 17.73
C SER A 12 16.58 1.44 18.10
N ASN A 13 16.67 2.48 17.24
CA ASN A 13 17.54 3.63 17.43
C ASN A 13 16.78 4.97 17.40
N ASN A 14 17.25 5.92 18.20
CA ASN A 14 16.66 7.26 18.36
C ASN A 14 17.03 8.25 17.25
N ASP A 15 17.61 7.81 16.13
CA ASP A 15 18.05 8.72 15.08
C ASP A 15 16.84 9.21 14.28
N SER A 16 16.36 10.39 14.65
CA SER A 16 15.34 11.11 13.91
C SER A 16 15.90 11.60 12.57
N ILE A 17 15.17 11.37 11.48
CA ILE A 17 15.50 11.88 10.15
C ILE A 17 14.56 13.05 9.85
N ASN A 18 15.12 14.27 9.78
CA ASN A 18 14.37 15.45 9.38
C ASN A 18 14.21 15.47 7.85
N VAL A 19 12.96 15.40 7.39
CA VAL A 19 12.61 15.37 5.97
C VAL A 19 12.02 16.69 5.53
N LEU A 20 12.64 17.32 4.54
CA LEU A 20 12.02 18.40 3.78
C LEU A 20 11.34 17.85 2.53
N LEU A 21 10.01 17.88 2.50
CA LEU A 21 9.24 17.46 1.35
C LEU A 21 8.87 18.67 0.48
N ILE A 22 9.44 18.71 -0.72
CA ILE A 22 9.18 19.72 -1.75
C ILE A 22 8.20 19.11 -2.75
N THR A 23 6.92 19.46 -2.64
CA THR A 23 5.89 18.96 -3.56
C THR A 23 4.82 20.01 -3.82
N GLU A 24 4.32 20.03 -5.06
CA GLU A 24 3.14 20.81 -5.48
C GLU A 24 1.89 19.92 -5.61
N GLY A 25 2.05 18.61 -5.38
CA GLY A 25 1.11 17.55 -5.76
C GLY A 25 0.92 16.50 -4.69
N SER A 26 0.51 15.30 -5.13
CA SER A 26 -0.30 14.34 -4.38
C SER A 26 0.05 14.11 -2.89
N GLY A 27 -0.99 13.99 -2.06
CA GLY A 27 -0.87 13.68 -0.63
C GLY A 27 -0.27 12.31 -0.30
N ILE A 28 0.08 11.47 -1.29
CA ILE A 28 0.59 10.12 -1.08
C ILE A 28 1.94 10.15 -0.36
N LEU A 29 2.89 10.98 -0.80
CA LEU A 29 4.19 11.11 -0.12
C LEU A 29 4.04 11.70 1.28
N LYS A 30 3.15 12.69 1.45
CA LYS A 30 2.83 13.25 2.76
C LYS A 30 2.27 12.19 3.70
N GLN A 31 1.31 11.39 3.22
CA GLN A 31 0.71 10.29 3.98
C GLN A 31 1.74 9.22 4.31
N ALA A 32 2.58 8.85 3.35
CA ALA A 32 3.66 7.88 3.55
C ALA A 32 4.63 8.35 4.63
N PHE A 33 5.17 9.57 4.56
CA PHE A 33 6.06 10.08 5.61
C PHE A 33 5.36 10.28 6.96
N THR A 34 4.05 10.55 6.98
CA THR A 34 3.26 10.56 8.21
C THR A 34 3.18 9.16 8.83
N ALA A 35 2.94 8.12 8.02
CA ALA A 35 2.97 6.72 8.45
C ALA A 35 4.37 6.28 8.90
N LEU A 36 5.42 6.81 8.27
CA LEU A 36 6.82 6.57 8.65
C LEU A 36 7.26 7.34 9.91
N SER A 37 6.41 8.16 10.54
CA SER A 37 6.79 8.92 11.75
C SER A 37 7.26 8.03 12.90
N ALA A 38 6.64 6.86 13.06
CA ALA A 38 7.05 5.84 14.04
C ALA A 38 8.46 5.26 13.75
N ALA A 39 8.92 5.35 12.51
CA ALA A 39 10.28 4.98 12.09
C ALA A 39 11.31 6.11 12.25
N GLY A 40 10.96 7.19 12.95
CA GLY A 40 11.85 8.32 13.24
C GLY A 40 11.81 9.45 12.21
N TYR A 41 10.88 9.46 11.26
CA TYR A 41 10.79 10.54 10.28
C TYR A 41 10.05 11.75 10.82
N GLN A 42 10.68 12.92 10.75
CA GLN A 42 10.08 14.21 11.09
C GLN A 42 9.84 15.00 9.81
N LEU A 43 8.58 15.09 9.39
CA LEU A 43 8.21 15.71 8.13
C LEU A 43 8.03 17.22 8.29
N ASN A 44 8.83 18.00 7.57
CA ASN A 44 8.66 19.44 7.37
C ASN A 44 8.14 19.71 5.96
N ILE A 45 7.02 20.43 5.86
CA ILE A 45 6.41 20.85 4.59
C ILE A 45 6.31 22.36 4.62
N GLN A 46 7.06 23.02 3.75
CA GLN A 46 7.08 24.48 3.64
C GLN A 46 6.46 24.92 2.32
N SER A 47 5.64 25.97 2.37
CA SER A 47 5.05 26.60 1.18
C SER A 47 6.03 27.52 0.46
N ARG A 48 7.08 27.98 1.15
CA ARG A 48 8.20 28.73 0.61
C ARG A 48 9.49 28.14 1.16
N LEU A 49 10.38 27.73 0.29
CA LEU A 49 11.65 27.14 0.67
C LEU A 49 12.67 28.22 0.96
N THR A 50 13.27 28.16 2.14
CA THR A 50 14.42 28.98 2.51
C THR A 50 15.70 28.15 2.54
N PRO A 51 16.89 28.76 2.41
CA PRO A 51 18.16 28.06 2.61
C PRO A 51 18.27 27.41 3.99
N GLU A 52 17.63 27.99 5.00
CA GLU A 52 17.61 27.47 6.38
C GLU A 52 16.85 26.14 6.46
N ASP A 53 15.74 25.99 5.74
CA ASP A 53 14.99 24.73 5.67
C ASP A 53 15.84 23.60 5.09
N ILE A 54 16.59 23.90 4.03
CA ILE A 54 17.53 22.96 3.39
C ILE A 54 18.65 22.61 4.38
N ALA A 55 19.19 23.61 5.09
CA ALA A 55 20.27 23.43 6.06
C ALA A 55 19.83 22.63 7.31
N ALA A 56 18.57 22.71 7.73
CA ALA A 56 18.05 21.98 8.88
C ALA A 56 17.68 20.51 8.60
N SER A 57 17.65 20.09 7.33
CA SER A 57 17.11 18.78 6.93
C SER A 57 18.18 17.72 6.70
N ASP A 58 17.94 16.47 7.11
CA ASP A 58 18.84 15.34 6.86
C ASP A 58 18.59 14.73 5.47
N LEU A 59 17.31 14.71 5.08
CA LEU A 59 16.82 14.21 3.81
C LEU A 59 15.94 15.26 3.13
N ILE A 60 16.15 15.47 1.84
CA ILE A 60 15.32 16.33 1.00
C ILE A 60 14.61 15.48 -0.04
N VAL A 61 13.30 15.61 -0.16
CA VAL A 61 12.49 14.89 -1.16
C VAL A 61 11.94 15.90 -2.17
N ALA A 62 12.49 15.90 -3.37
CA ALA A 62 12.13 16.77 -4.48
C ALA A 62 11.12 16.09 -5.40
N ALA A 63 9.83 16.39 -5.18
CA ALA A 63 8.68 15.84 -5.92
C ALA A 63 7.73 16.94 -6.44
N GLY A 64 8.26 18.16 -6.64
CA GLY A 64 7.55 19.32 -7.19
C GLY A 64 7.55 19.35 -8.73
N ARG A 65 6.70 20.19 -9.35
CA ARG A 65 6.71 20.30 -10.82
C ARG A 65 7.89 21.13 -11.30
N SER A 66 8.35 22.09 -10.51
CA SER A 66 9.56 22.87 -10.80
C SER A 66 10.54 22.81 -9.63
N LEU A 67 11.84 22.87 -9.97
CA LEU A 67 12.95 23.04 -9.02
C LEU A 67 13.67 24.38 -9.23
N SER A 68 13.02 25.30 -9.95
CA SER A 68 13.57 26.63 -10.23
C SER A 68 13.87 27.38 -8.93
N GLY A 69 15.01 28.06 -8.89
CA GLY A 69 15.45 28.84 -7.73
C GLY A 69 16.08 28.05 -6.58
N ILE A 70 15.90 26.73 -6.49
CA ILE A 70 16.41 25.91 -5.36
C ILE A 70 17.53 24.94 -5.74
N LYS A 71 17.76 24.72 -7.04
CA LYS A 71 18.74 23.74 -7.56
C LYS A 71 20.14 23.83 -6.94
N ASN A 72 20.67 25.04 -6.75
CA ASN A 72 22.02 25.24 -6.21
C ASN A 72 22.08 24.84 -4.73
N GLY A 73 21.04 25.18 -3.97
CA GLY A 73 20.93 24.78 -2.56
C GLY A 73 20.77 23.26 -2.41
N LEU A 74 20.05 22.60 -3.31
CA LEU A 74 19.95 21.14 -3.32
C LEU A 74 21.31 20.48 -3.60
N LEU A 75 22.07 21.00 -4.57
CA LEU A 75 23.40 20.47 -4.90
C LEU A 75 24.39 20.67 -3.74
N GLU A 76 24.39 21.85 -3.12
CA GLU A 76 25.22 22.15 -1.95
C GLU A 76 24.86 21.25 -0.75
N ALA A 77 23.56 21.02 -0.53
CA ALA A 77 23.08 20.10 0.49
C ALA A 77 23.62 18.68 0.29
N VAL A 78 23.55 18.14 -0.92
CA VAL A 78 24.09 16.81 -1.22
C VAL A 78 25.60 16.77 -1.05
N ASN A 79 26.32 17.78 -1.57
CA ASN A 79 27.78 17.86 -1.43
C ASN A 79 28.24 17.88 0.04
N SER A 80 27.46 18.52 0.92
CA SER A 80 27.72 18.61 2.36
C SER A 80 27.34 17.35 3.16
N GLY A 81 26.75 16.32 2.52
CA GLY A 81 26.47 15.04 3.17
C GLY A 81 24.99 14.67 3.31
N LYS A 82 24.06 15.55 2.91
CA LYS A 82 22.62 15.28 3.05
C LYS A 82 22.13 14.30 1.99
N GLY A 83 21.04 13.61 2.30
CA GLY A 83 20.34 12.75 1.36
C GLY A 83 19.40 13.57 0.46
N LEU A 84 19.33 13.25 -0.83
CA LEU A 84 18.37 13.83 -1.76
C LEU A 84 17.60 12.73 -2.49
N LEU A 85 16.28 12.72 -2.43
CA LEU A 85 15.42 11.84 -3.24
C LEU A 85 14.68 12.68 -4.28
N ILE A 86 14.92 12.41 -5.55
CA ILE A 86 14.32 13.10 -6.69
C ILE A 86 13.21 12.20 -7.27
N ILE A 87 11.97 12.69 -7.25
CA ILE A 87 10.79 11.97 -7.73
C ILE A 87 10.02 12.90 -8.70
N PRO A 88 10.44 13.01 -9.97
CA PRO A 88 9.81 13.95 -10.89
C PRO A 88 8.35 13.51 -11.17
N PRO A 89 7.33 14.37 -10.94
CA PRO A 89 5.94 14.04 -11.27
C PRO A 89 5.74 13.98 -12.80
N GLU A 90 4.58 13.49 -13.26
CA GLU A 90 4.27 13.34 -14.70
C GLU A 90 4.42 14.68 -15.46
N LYS A 91 4.04 15.78 -14.81
CA LYS A 91 4.04 17.14 -15.38
C LYS A 91 5.27 17.96 -14.96
N ALA A 92 6.39 17.32 -14.65
CA ALA A 92 7.62 18.00 -14.27
C ALA A 92 8.20 18.85 -15.41
N GLY A 93 8.74 20.01 -15.07
CA GLY A 93 9.58 20.81 -15.96
C GLY A 93 10.94 20.14 -16.15
N ILE A 94 11.09 19.35 -17.22
CA ILE A 94 12.26 18.49 -17.48
C ILE A 94 13.58 19.25 -17.43
N ASP A 95 13.62 20.49 -17.91
CA ASP A 95 14.84 21.30 -17.96
C ASP A 95 15.42 21.60 -16.56
N ASP A 96 14.56 21.88 -15.58
CA ASP A 96 14.97 22.13 -14.19
C ASP A 96 15.62 20.87 -13.59
N TYR A 97 14.99 19.71 -13.80
CA TYR A 97 15.50 18.43 -13.36
C TYR A 97 16.81 18.06 -14.06
N ASN A 98 16.89 18.22 -15.38
CA ASN A 98 18.10 17.92 -16.15
C ASN A 98 19.29 18.80 -15.76
N HIS A 99 19.06 20.07 -15.41
CA HIS A 99 20.11 20.93 -14.89
C HIS A 99 20.65 20.41 -13.54
N LEU A 100 19.79 19.93 -12.65
CA LEU A 100 20.23 19.31 -11.40
C LEU A 100 20.96 17.99 -11.66
N LEU A 101 20.37 17.09 -12.47
CA LEU A 101 20.91 15.76 -12.75
C LEU A 101 22.28 15.81 -13.45
N SER A 102 22.46 16.72 -14.40
CA SER A 102 23.75 16.92 -15.08
C SER A 102 24.85 17.42 -14.13
N SER A 103 24.46 18.08 -13.03
CA SER A 103 25.38 18.51 -11.98
C SER A 103 25.72 17.38 -10.99
N LEU A 104 24.80 16.43 -10.78
CA LEU A 104 25.00 15.26 -9.92
C LEU A 104 25.78 14.14 -10.61
N SER A 105 25.58 13.93 -11.90
CA SER A 105 26.31 12.92 -12.66
C SER A 105 26.41 13.34 -14.13
N PRO A 106 27.63 13.52 -14.67
CA PRO A 106 27.82 13.82 -16.08
C PRO A 106 27.11 12.78 -16.96
N GLY A 107 26.30 13.24 -17.90
CA GLY A 107 25.56 12.37 -18.83
C GLY A 107 24.20 11.86 -18.33
N LEU A 108 23.84 12.09 -17.07
CA LEU A 108 22.50 11.78 -16.58
C LEU A 108 21.52 12.87 -17.01
N ARG A 109 20.57 12.48 -17.86
CA ARG A 109 19.47 13.35 -18.30
C ARG A 109 18.20 12.53 -18.53
N ILE A 110 17.07 13.10 -18.15
CA ILE A 110 15.75 12.66 -18.56
C ILE A 110 15.52 13.07 -20.02
N THR A 111 15.18 12.10 -20.86
CA THR A 111 14.94 12.31 -22.31
C THR A 111 13.46 12.44 -22.66
N GLY A 112 12.56 12.12 -21.75
CA GLY A 112 11.12 12.14 -21.96
C GLY A 112 10.41 11.11 -21.09
N ILE A 113 9.09 11.14 -21.13
CA ILE A 113 8.24 10.16 -20.45
C ILE A 113 7.94 9.00 -21.41
N SER A 114 8.06 7.77 -20.95
CA SER A 114 7.56 6.59 -21.66
C SER A 114 6.15 6.29 -21.18
N GLU A 115 5.30 5.89 -22.12
CA GLU A 115 3.99 5.32 -21.87
C GLU A 115 3.94 4.03 -22.71
N ASP A 116 4.13 2.90 -22.04
CA ASP A 116 4.08 1.60 -22.71
C ASP A 116 2.62 1.14 -22.77
N PRO A 117 2.19 0.48 -23.86
CA PRO A 117 0.80 0.06 -24.05
C PRO A 117 0.35 -1.01 -23.03
N LEU A 118 1.29 -1.66 -22.36
CA LEU A 118 1.05 -2.53 -21.22
C LEU A 118 1.84 -1.97 -20.01
N PRO A 119 1.23 -1.95 -18.81
CA PRO A 119 1.94 -1.51 -17.62
C PRO A 119 3.19 -2.37 -17.39
N GLY A 120 4.33 -1.73 -17.14
CA GLY A 120 5.55 -2.42 -16.78
C GLY A 120 5.46 -2.95 -15.35
N ALA A 121 5.85 -4.20 -15.13
CA ALA A 121 6.02 -4.72 -13.77
C ALA A 121 7.26 -4.07 -13.12
N LEU A 122 7.17 -3.81 -11.82
CA LEU A 122 8.32 -3.37 -11.03
C LEU A 122 9.10 -4.58 -10.50
N GLU A 123 10.41 -4.51 -10.57
CA GLU A 123 11.32 -5.58 -10.18
C GLU A 123 12.52 -5.03 -9.42
N LEU A 124 13.19 -5.91 -8.66
CA LEU A 124 14.49 -5.58 -8.08
C LEU A 124 15.57 -5.60 -9.14
N GLY A 125 16.50 -4.64 -9.04
CA GLY A 125 17.69 -4.61 -9.85
C GLY A 125 18.76 -5.59 -9.40
N SER A 126 19.94 -5.53 -10.04
CA SER A 126 21.06 -6.38 -9.65
C SER A 126 21.71 -5.84 -8.37
N GLY A 127 21.49 -6.54 -7.25
CA GLY A 127 22.13 -6.30 -5.97
C GLY A 127 21.18 -6.45 -4.78
N ASP A 128 21.73 -6.83 -3.62
CA ASP A 128 20.97 -7.06 -2.39
C ASP A 128 20.75 -5.74 -1.61
N TYR A 129 20.29 -4.69 -2.30
CA TYR A 129 20.04 -3.40 -1.65
C TYR A 129 18.82 -3.44 -0.75
N PHE A 130 17.75 -4.08 -1.22
CA PHE A 130 16.51 -4.18 -0.46
C PHE A 130 16.50 -5.46 0.39
N GLN A 131 16.42 -5.30 1.71
CA GLN A 131 16.26 -6.40 2.66
C GLN A 131 14.79 -6.81 2.75
N ASP A 132 14.52 -8.11 2.79
CA ASP A 132 13.18 -8.70 2.98
C ASP A 132 12.11 -8.27 1.96
N ILE A 133 12.53 -7.72 0.81
CA ILE A 133 11.68 -7.44 -0.33
C ILE A 133 12.21 -8.28 -1.48
N SER A 134 11.34 -9.03 -2.14
CA SER A 134 11.65 -9.83 -3.32
C SER A 134 10.94 -9.29 -4.56
N THR A 135 11.42 -9.66 -5.75
CA THR A 135 10.72 -9.34 -7.01
C THR A 135 9.29 -9.89 -7.03
N ARG A 136 8.99 -10.97 -6.29
CA ARG A 136 7.63 -11.51 -6.17
C ARG A 136 6.71 -10.51 -5.48
N ASP A 137 7.21 -9.80 -4.47
CA ASP A 137 6.43 -8.79 -3.74
C ASP A 137 6.15 -7.56 -4.60
N LEU A 138 6.97 -7.31 -5.64
CA LEU A 138 6.83 -6.14 -6.51
C LEU A 138 6.03 -6.40 -7.80
N ARG A 139 5.82 -7.67 -8.17
CA ARG A 139 5.23 -8.06 -9.47
C ARG A 139 3.81 -7.54 -9.73
N HIS A 140 3.10 -7.14 -8.67
CA HIS A 140 1.74 -6.60 -8.74
C HIS A 140 1.71 -5.07 -8.83
N ILE A 141 2.86 -4.41 -8.71
CA ILE A 141 2.99 -2.98 -8.91
C ILE A 141 3.04 -2.72 -10.42
N SER A 142 2.04 -1.98 -10.89
CA SER A 142 1.94 -1.54 -12.28
C SER A 142 2.59 -0.16 -12.43
N VAL A 143 3.50 -0.06 -13.38
CA VAL A 143 4.08 1.21 -13.83
C VAL A 143 3.52 1.55 -15.21
N TYR A 144 2.64 2.53 -15.26
CA TYR A 144 1.98 3.02 -16.48
C TYR A 144 2.87 4.01 -17.23
N LYS A 145 3.58 4.88 -16.49
CA LYS A 145 4.45 5.90 -17.06
C LYS A 145 5.72 6.05 -16.23
N TYR A 146 6.82 6.34 -16.91
CA TYR A 146 8.11 6.56 -16.25
C TYR A 146 9.01 7.47 -17.07
N TRP A 147 9.89 8.18 -16.40
CA TRP A 147 10.90 9.02 -17.02
C TRP A 147 12.04 8.17 -17.57
N ARG A 148 12.36 8.38 -18.85
CA ARG A 148 13.46 7.68 -19.53
C ARG A 148 14.76 8.39 -19.32
N ILE A 149 15.81 7.62 -19.01
CA ILE A 149 17.19 8.08 -19.04
C ILE A 149 18.01 7.22 -20.03
N PRO A 150 19.03 7.78 -20.69
CA PRO A 150 19.88 7.04 -21.62
C PRO A 150 21.03 6.30 -20.93
N ALA A 151 21.32 6.62 -19.66
CA ALA A 151 22.47 6.10 -18.95
C ALA A 151 22.26 4.65 -18.48
N ARG A 152 23.28 3.82 -18.63
CA ARG A 152 23.36 2.46 -18.07
C ARG A 152 23.94 2.51 -16.66
N LEU A 153 23.25 3.20 -15.76
CA LEU A 153 23.59 3.15 -14.34
C LEU A 153 22.96 1.89 -13.72
N PRO A 154 23.63 1.25 -12.74
CA PRO A 154 23.01 0.20 -11.95
C PRO A 154 21.73 0.75 -11.30
N ALA A 155 20.60 0.10 -11.61
CA ALA A 155 19.32 0.44 -11.03
C ALA A 155 19.05 -0.49 -9.85
N LEU A 156 18.51 0.07 -8.78
CA LEU A 156 18.02 -0.69 -7.63
C LEU A 156 16.62 -1.27 -7.88
N LEU A 157 15.81 -0.55 -8.66
CA LEU A 157 14.52 -1.03 -9.16
C LEU A 157 14.52 -0.96 -10.68
N ILE A 158 13.94 -1.97 -11.32
CA ILE A 158 13.82 -2.10 -12.77
C ILE A 158 12.33 -2.11 -13.14
N ILE A 159 11.99 -1.49 -14.26
CA ILE A 159 10.66 -1.46 -14.86
C ILE A 159 10.70 -2.33 -16.12
N GLY A 160 9.84 -3.35 -16.17
CA GLY A 160 9.67 -4.25 -17.32
C GLY A 160 10.98 -4.88 -17.79
N HIS A 161 11.78 -5.43 -16.87
CA HIS A 161 13.09 -6.04 -17.09
C HIS A 161 14.18 -5.19 -17.79
N LYS A 162 13.91 -3.91 -18.08
CA LYS A 162 14.78 -3.14 -19.01
C LYS A 162 15.08 -1.72 -18.57
N PHE A 163 14.10 -1.02 -18.00
CA PHE A 163 14.23 0.40 -17.75
C PHE A 163 14.54 0.67 -16.28
N PRO A 164 15.41 1.63 -15.96
CA PRO A 164 15.69 1.98 -14.57
C PRO A 164 14.44 2.62 -13.94
N GLY A 165 14.05 2.12 -12.77
CA GLY A 165 12.98 2.69 -11.94
C GLY A 165 13.52 3.52 -10.77
N LEU A 166 14.53 3.01 -10.08
CA LEU A 166 15.22 3.72 -9.00
C LEU A 166 16.73 3.52 -9.17
N MET A 167 17.50 4.59 -9.01
CA MET A 167 18.97 4.53 -8.98
C MET A 167 19.51 5.39 -7.84
N MET A 168 20.74 5.07 -7.43
CA MET A 168 21.50 5.85 -6.45
C MET A 168 22.72 6.46 -7.13
N ILE A 169 23.06 7.67 -6.73
CA ILE A 169 24.14 8.48 -7.27
C ILE A 169 24.94 9.01 -6.07
N ASP A 170 26.20 8.64 -5.99
CA ASP A 170 27.12 9.22 -5.00
C ASP A 170 27.56 10.60 -5.48
N GLN A 171 27.45 11.61 -4.61
CA GLN A 171 27.83 12.98 -4.93
C GLN A 171 28.43 13.66 -3.70
N GLY A 172 29.71 14.02 -3.78
CA GLY A 172 30.45 14.60 -2.67
C GLY A 172 30.41 13.69 -1.43
N SER A 173 29.99 14.24 -0.29
CA SER A 173 29.83 13.47 0.95
C SER A 173 28.45 12.81 1.08
N GLY A 174 27.47 13.21 0.28
CA GLY A 174 26.08 12.76 0.35
C GLY A 174 25.73 11.72 -0.72
N LYS A 175 24.42 11.49 -0.87
CA LYS A 175 23.84 10.60 -1.88
C LYS A 175 22.55 11.18 -2.44
N ALA A 176 22.35 10.98 -3.73
CA ALA A 176 21.11 11.31 -4.44
C ALA A 176 20.44 10.04 -4.97
N GLY A 177 19.13 9.92 -4.80
CA GLY A 177 18.29 8.86 -5.34
C GLY A 177 17.41 9.43 -6.43
N LEU A 178 17.27 8.72 -7.56
CA LEU A 178 16.44 9.12 -8.68
C LEU A 178 15.35 8.08 -8.92
N TRP A 179 14.11 8.43 -8.61
CA TRP A 179 12.91 7.60 -8.71
C TRP A 179 12.08 8.04 -9.93
N LEU A 180 12.08 7.23 -10.98
CA LEU A 180 11.65 7.64 -12.32
C LEU A 180 10.18 7.33 -12.65
N PHE A 181 9.51 6.50 -11.86
CA PHE A 181 8.12 6.11 -12.10
C PHE A 181 7.10 6.87 -11.25
N GLY A 182 7.53 7.92 -10.54
CA GLY A 182 6.65 8.75 -9.72
C GLY A 182 6.01 7.99 -8.56
N THR A 183 5.04 8.64 -7.91
CA THR A 183 4.14 8.03 -6.90
C THR A 183 2.67 8.35 -7.17
N GLU A 184 2.39 9.08 -8.25
CA GLU A 184 1.04 9.49 -8.62
C GLU A 184 0.33 8.35 -9.38
N PRO A 185 -0.99 8.15 -9.19
CA PRO A 185 -1.74 7.08 -9.84
C PRO A 185 -1.67 7.07 -11.37
N GLY A 186 -1.42 8.24 -11.99
CA GLY A 186 -1.23 8.35 -13.43
C GLY A 186 0.10 7.78 -13.95
N MET A 187 1.07 7.57 -13.07
CA MET A 187 2.37 6.97 -13.40
C MET A 187 2.51 5.56 -12.85
N THR A 188 2.03 5.30 -11.63
CA THR A 188 2.18 4.01 -10.96
C THR A 188 1.11 3.82 -9.89
N ASP A 189 0.75 2.57 -9.63
CA ASP A 189 -0.10 2.20 -8.48
C ASP A 189 0.70 1.96 -7.18
N ILE A 190 2.02 2.20 -7.16
CA ILE A 190 2.88 1.88 -6.01
C ILE A 190 2.37 2.50 -4.70
N GLY A 191 1.81 3.72 -4.75
CA GLY A 191 1.29 4.41 -3.57
C GLY A 191 0.17 3.65 -2.84
N PHE A 192 -0.43 2.65 -3.49
CA PHE A 192 -1.47 1.77 -2.92
C PHE A 192 -0.96 0.38 -2.58
N HIS A 193 0.32 0.09 -2.86
CA HIS A 193 0.90 -1.23 -2.68
C HIS A 193 1.52 -1.40 -1.29
N PRO A 194 1.30 -2.55 -0.62
CA PRO A 194 1.97 -2.96 0.62
C PRO A 194 3.46 -2.63 0.74
N ALA A 195 4.23 -2.94 -0.30
CA ALA A 195 5.68 -2.76 -0.32
C ALA A 195 6.14 -1.29 -0.34
N PHE A 196 5.24 -0.32 -0.57
CA PHE A 196 5.65 1.07 -0.80
C PHE A 196 6.35 1.72 0.39
N LEU A 197 5.79 1.59 1.60
CA LEU A 197 6.40 2.17 2.79
C LEU A 197 7.77 1.56 3.08
N ALA A 198 7.92 0.26 2.81
CA ALA A 198 9.19 -0.43 2.97
C ALA A 198 10.23 -0.01 1.92
N LEU A 199 9.84 0.05 0.65
CA LEU A 199 10.72 0.58 -0.40
C LEU A 199 11.14 2.02 -0.11
N LEU A 200 10.19 2.87 0.32
CA LEU A 200 10.47 4.27 0.63
C LEU A 200 11.44 4.40 1.82
N ASN A 201 11.22 3.70 2.94
CA ASN A 201 12.11 3.80 4.09
C ASN A 201 13.53 3.25 3.81
N GLN A 202 13.70 2.11 3.12
CA GLN A 202 15.04 1.61 2.76
C GLN A 202 15.75 2.55 1.78
N THR A 203 15.01 3.13 0.83
CA THR A 203 15.56 4.15 -0.08
C THR A 203 16.04 5.37 0.70
N CYS A 204 15.20 5.91 1.57
CA CYS A 204 15.50 7.10 2.36
C CYS A 204 16.66 6.88 3.34
N ARG A 205 16.71 5.74 4.04
CA ARG A 205 17.79 5.41 4.99
C ARG A 205 19.13 5.21 4.30
N GLY A 206 19.15 4.54 3.15
CA GLY A 206 20.36 4.41 2.37
C GLY A 206 20.88 5.73 1.79
N LEU A 207 19.99 6.73 1.57
CA LEU A 207 20.40 8.09 1.18
C LEU A 207 21.09 8.85 2.32
N VAL A 208 20.60 8.73 3.55
CA VAL A 208 21.20 9.40 4.72
C VAL A 208 22.28 8.56 5.42
N ARG A 209 22.62 7.38 4.88
CA ARG A 209 23.60 6.43 5.44
C ARG A 209 23.31 6.04 6.90
N SER A 210 22.03 6.04 7.28
CA SER A 210 21.58 5.56 8.58
C SER A 210 21.42 4.04 8.52
N ALA A 211 21.62 3.35 9.65
CA ALA A 211 21.40 1.92 9.73
C ALA A 211 19.96 1.57 9.33
N ASP A 212 19.82 0.49 8.55
CA ASP A 212 18.51 -0.04 8.21
C ASP A 212 17.79 -0.47 9.48
N LEU A 213 16.55 0.01 9.62
CA LEU A 213 15.64 -0.53 10.61
C LEU A 213 15.08 -1.83 10.05
N GLY A 214 15.16 -2.90 10.85
CA GLY A 214 14.46 -4.13 10.53
C GLY A 214 12.97 -3.81 10.34
N TYR A 215 12.43 -4.18 9.19
CA TYR A 215 10.99 -4.13 8.99
C TYR A 215 10.36 -5.15 9.88
N ILE A 216 9.25 -4.77 10.50
CA ILE A 216 8.33 -5.79 10.93
C ILE A 216 6.97 -5.53 10.30
N THR A 217 6.78 -6.15 9.14
CA THR A 217 5.50 -6.20 8.45
C THR A 217 4.51 -7.03 9.27
N GLY A 218 3.76 -6.38 10.16
CA GLY A 218 2.74 -7.06 10.94
C GLY A 218 1.52 -6.20 11.20
N GLN A 219 0.33 -6.76 10.94
CA GLN A 219 -0.87 -6.32 11.64
C GLN A 219 -0.65 -6.61 13.13
N PHE A 220 -0.60 -5.60 13.99
CA PHE A 220 -0.62 -5.87 15.42
C PHE A 220 -1.95 -6.46 15.82
N LEU A 221 -1.88 -7.64 16.43
CA LEU A 221 -2.93 -8.07 17.34
C LEU A 221 -2.79 -7.21 18.60
N SER A 222 -3.80 -6.40 18.87
CA SER A 222 -3.91 -5.61 20.09
C SER A 222 -5.31 -5.76 20.67
N ASP A 223 -5.53 -6.93 21.26
CA ASP A 223 -6.76 -7.26 21.98
C ASP A 223 -6.35 -7.77 23.37
N PRO A 224 -6.86 -7.19 24.46
CA PRO A 224 -6.53 -7.62 25.82
C PRO A 224 -6.90 -9.09 26.10
N ASP A 225 -7.80 -9.69 25.31
CA ASP A 225 -8.26 -11.07 25.50
C ASP A 225 -7.46 -12.10 24.70
N ILE A 226 -6.45 -11.66 23.93
CA ILE A 226 -5.56 -12.54 23.17
C ILE A 226 -4.37 -12.97 24.05
N SER A 227 -4.03 -14.26 24.02
CA SER A 227 -2.86 -14.80 24.70
C SER A 227 -2.21 -15.89 23.86
N GLU A 228 -0.88 -16.00 23.96
CA GLU A 228 -0.08 -17.05 23.32
C GLU A 228 -0.19 -17.16 21.78
N PRO A 229 0.05 -16.08 21.02
CA PRO A 229 0.03 -16.19 19.57
C PRO A 229 1.12 -17.10 19.06
N THR A 230 0.71 -17.92 18.09
CA THR A 230 1.52 -18.94 17.44
C THR A 230 1.55 -18.63 15.95
N ALA A 231 2.76 -18.58 15.41
CA ALA A 231 3.04 -18.33 14.02
C ALA A 231 2.63 -19.53 13.13
N PRO A 232 2.55 -19.35 11.80
CA PRO A 232 2.17 -20.41 10.87
C PRO A 232 3.09 -21.64 10.89
N ASP A 233 4.33 -21.47 11.34
CA ASP A 233 5.30 -22.55 11.53
C ASP A 233 5.20 -23.23 12.91
N GLY A 234 4.18 -22.89 13.71
CA GLY A 234 3.94 -23.44 15.04
C GLY A 234 4.78 -22.82 16.15
N LYS A 235 5.62 -21.82 15.86
CA LYS A 235 6.46 -21.16 16.88
C LYS A 235 5.67 -20.09 17.63
N LYS A 236 5.93 -19.96 18.93
CA LYS A 236 5.37 -18.86 19.74
C LYS A 236 5.91 -17.52 19.24
N VAL A 237 5.02 -16.56 19.07
CA VAL A 237 5.35 -15.18 18.74
C VAL A 237 5.70 -14.44 20.03
N PRO A 238 6.91 -13.88 20.18
CA PRO A 238 7.28 -13.14 21.38
C PRO A 238 6.39 -11.89 21.53
N GLY A 239 5.92 -11.65 22.76
CA GLY A 239 5.16 -10.44 23.08
C GLY A 239 6.08 -9.22 23.13
N LEU A 240 5.66 -8.13 22.49
CA LEU A 240 6.23 -6.81 22.70
C LEU A 240 5.50 -6.17 23.89
N ALA A 241 6.24 -5.93 24.97
CA ALA A 241 5.69 -5.26 26.13
C ALA A 241 5.40 -3.79 25.80
N ASP A 242 4.15 -3.36 25.98
CA ASP A 242 3.75 -1.94 25.95
C ASP A 242 3.64 -1.40 27.38
N VAL A 243 3.93 -0.11 27.56
CA VAL A 243 3.96 0.64 28.83
C VAL A 243 2.55 0.85 29.42
N ARG A 244 1.49 0.38 28.74
CA ARG A 244 0.07 0.58 29.14
C ARG A 244 -0.70 -0.71 29.40
N GLY A 245 -0.03 -1.81 29.73
CA GLY A 245 -0.68 -3.07 30.11
C GLY A 245 -1.39 -3.80 28.97
N ARG A 246 -1.13 -3.42 27.71
CA ARG A 246 -1.55 -4.17 26.52
C ARG A 246 -0.33 -4.88 25.95
N VAL A 247 -0.40 -6.19 25.79
CA VAL A 247 0.64 -6.94 25.08
C VAL A 247 0.36 -6.79 23.59
N LYS A 248 1.36 -6.34 22.83
CA LYS A 248 1.30 -6.31 21.37
C LYS A 248 2.10 -7.49 20.85
N TRP A 249 1.67 -8.09 19.75
CA TRP A 249 2.40 -9.21 19.15
C TRP A 249 2.80 -8.90 17.72
N LEU A 250 4.02 -9.31 17.43
CA LEU A 250 4.72 -8.97 16.23
C LEU A 250 4.59 -10.10 15.20
N LEU A 251 3.91 -9.87 14.08
CA LEU A 251 3.76 -10.90 13.05
C LEU A 251 4.96 -10.83 12.11
N GLU A 252 5.82 -11.85 12.14
CA GLU A 252 7.09 -11.89 11.38
C GLU A 252 7.00 -12.65 10.05
N LYS A 253 5.88 -13.33 9.78
CA LYS A 253 5.74 -14.28 8.66
C LYS A 253 4.36 -14.20 8.01
N ALA A 254 4.27 -14.65 6.77
CA ALA A 254 3.00 -14.87 6.10
C ALA A 254 2.35 -16.20 6.56
N GLY A 255 1.04 -16.21 6.78
CA GLY A 255 0.20 -17.38 7.05
C GLY A 255 -0.87 -17.16 8.12
N PHE A 256 -1.47 -18.26 8.58
CA PHE A 256 -2.50 -18.27 9.61
C PHE A 256 -1.87 -18.22 11.01
N TYR A 257 -2.12 -17.13 11.71
CA TYR A 257 -1.77 -17.00 13.12
C TYR A 257 -2.93 -17.46 13.98
N SER A 258 -2.61 -18.27 14.99
CA SER A 258 -3.57 -18.71 15.99
C SER A 258 -3.19 -18.16 17.35
N ALA A 259 -4.16 -17.84 18.19
CA ALA A 259 -3.90 -17.70 19.62
C ALA A 259 -5.14 -18.06 20.44
N LEU A 260 -4.94 -18.07 21.74
CA LEU A 260 -5.99 -18.32 22.70
C LEU A 260 -6.74 -17.01 22.96
N LYS A 261 -8.01 -16.95 22.55
CA LYS A 261 -8.94 -15.86 22.85
C LYS A 261 -10.13 -16.43 23.60
N ASN A 262 -10.44 -15.88 24.77
CA ASN A 262 -11.53 -16.38 25.63
C ASN A 262 -11.45 -17.90 25.92
N LYS A 263 -10.23 -18.42 26.15
CA LYS A 263 -9.93 -19.85 26.35
C LYS A 263 -10.21 -20.78 25.15
N LEU A 264 -10.46 -20.22 23.97
CA LEU A 264 -10.60 -20.97 22.73
C LEU A 264 -9.46 -20.62 21.78
N TRP A 265 -8.90 -21.62 21.13
CA TRP A 265 -7.96 -21.40 20.03
C TRP A 265 -8.73 -20.82 18.85
N GLN A 266 -8.32 -19.62 18.44
CA GLN A 266 -8.92 -18.90 17.32
C GLN A 266 -7.82 -18.48 16.36
N THR A 267 -8.15 -18.51 15.08
CA THR A 267 -7.34 -17.84 14.05
C THR A 267 -7.55 -16.33 14.19
N LEU A 268 -6.48 -15.59 14.45
CA LEU A 268 -6.56 -14.18 14.82
C LEU A 268 -6.13 -13.23 13.70
N ALA A 269 -5.14 -13.66 12.90
CA ALA A 269 -4.64 -12.90 11.76
C ALA A 269 -4.29 -13.85 10.63
N VAL A 270 -4.47 -13.35 9.41
CA VAL A 270 -4.24 -14.08 8.17
C VAL A 270 -3.37 -13.16 7.32
N ASN A 271 -2.05 -13.38 7.39
CA ASN A 271 -1.09 -12.64 6.59
C ASN A 271 -0.84 -13.44 5.31
N ILE A 272 -1.78 -13.41 4.37
CA ILE A 272 -1.68 -14.23 3.15
C ILE A 272 -0.58 -13.63 2.25
N PRO A 273 0.29 -14.46 1.66
CA PRO A 273 1.15 -14.00 0.56
C PRO A 273 0.28 -13.30 -0.51
N PRO A 274 0.72 -12.18 -1.11
CA PRO A 274 -0.07 -11.47 -2.12
C PRO A 274 -0.52 -12.35 -3.31
N ASP A 275 0.08 -13.53 -3.48
CA ASP A 275 -0.30 -14.60 -4.42
C ASP A 275 -1.63 -15.31 -4.14
N GLU A 276 -2.03 -15.44 -2.87
CA GLU A 276 -3.06 -16.39 -2.43
C GLU A 276 -4.36 -15.70 -1.98
N SER A 277 -4.38 -14.37 -1.93
CA SER A 277 -5.53 -13.58 -1.52
C SER A 277 -6.31 -13.03 -2.72
N ASP A 278 -6.86 -13.93 -3.55
CA ASP A 278 -7.99 -13.55 -4.42
C ASP A 278 -9.29 -13.99 -3.73
N LEU A 279 -9.72 -13.21 -2.75
CA LEU A 279 -11.09 -13.23 -2.23
C LEU A 279 -11.84 -12.02 -2.79
N THR A 280 -11.80 -11.85 -4.11
CA THR A 280 -12.92 -11.20 -4.78
C THR A 280 -14.08 -12.19 -4.79
N MET A 281 -15.22 -11.78 -4.24
CA MET A 281 -16.47 -12.50 -4.44
C MET A 281 -16.78 -12.40 -5.94
N LEU A 282 -16.42 -13.44 -6.69
CA LEU A 282 -16.74 -13.57 -8.09
C LEU A 282 -18.26 -13.61 -8.21
N GLU A 283 -18.85 -12.58 -8.81
CA GLU A 283 -20.19 -12.71 -9.38
C GLU A 283 -20.12 -13.86 -10.40
N ASP A 284 -21.09 -14.79 -10.36
CA ASP A 284 -21.14 -16.04 -11.14
C ASP A 284 -20.85 -15.83 -12.65
N ASP A 285 -21.13 -14.64 -13.14
CA ASP A 285 -21.00 -14.21 -14.52
C ASP A 285 -19.53 -13.96 -14.95
N GLY A 286 -18.63 -13.71 -13.99
CA GLY A 286 -17.20 -13.47 -14.22
C GLY A 286 -16.40 -14.74 -14.46
N LEU A 287 -16.74 -15.83 -13.75
CA LEU A 287 -16.11 -17.15 -13.88
C LEU A 287 -16.35 -17.78 -15.26
N THR A 288 -17.54 -17.59 -15.81
CA THR A 288 -17.92 -18.11 -17.13
C THR A 288 -17.25 -17.37 -18.29
N ARG A 289 -16.83 -16.11 -18.11
CA ARG A 289 -16.06 -15.34 -19.10
C ARG A 289 -14.59 -15.69 -19.11
N ILE A 290 -13.98 -15.92 -17.95
CA ILE A 290 -12.53 -16.11 -17.83
C ILE A 290 -12.09 -17.52 -18.28
N MET A 291 -12.95 -18.55 -18.11
CA MET A 291 -12.55 -19.94 -18.38
C MET A 291 -12.86 -20.49 -19.77
N GLY A 292 -13.49 -19.70 -20.66
CA GLY A 292 -13.76 -20.13 -22.04
C GLY A 292 -14.81 -21.25 -22.15
N LYS A 293 -15.67 -21.15 -23.18
CA LYS A 293 -16.89 -21.96 -23.33
C LYS A 293 -16.69 -23.48 -23.55
N ASN A 294 -15.46 -24.00 -23.53
CA ASN A 294 -15.14 -25.33 -24.04
C ASN A 294 -14.41 -26.29 -23.08
N GLN A 295 -14.11 -25.92 -21.83
CA GLN A 295 -13.41 -26.82 -20.90
C GLN A 295 -14.28 -27.46 -19.79
N TRP A 296 -15.59 -27.19 -19.78
CA TRP A 296 -16.53 -27.81 -18.82
C TRP A 296 -17.35 -28.99 -19.38
N SER A 297 -17.01 -29.54 -20.55
CA SER A 297 -17.77 -30.65 -21.15
C SER A 297 -17.22 -32.05 -20.85
N ARG A 298 -16.21 -32.20 -19.98
CA ARG A 298 -15.71 -33.53 -19.57
C ARG A 298 -15.44 -33.59 -18.06
N GLN A 299 -16.50 -33.47 -17.27
CA GLN A 299 -16.73 -34.18 -16.00
C GLN A 299 -17.86 -33.48 -15.25
N ILE A 300 -19.10 -33.78 -15.64
CA ILE A 300 -20.29 -34.01 -14.80
C ILE A 300 -21.33 -34.46 -15.83
N SER A 301 -21.42 -35.77 -16.05
CA SER A 301 -22.61 -36.34 -16.68
C SER A 301 -23.75 -36.23 -15.68
N PRO A 302 -24.92 -35.70 -16.07
CA PRO A 302 -26.10 -35.69 -15.24
C PRO A 302 -26.73 -37.10 -15.24
N GLU A 303 -26.80 -37.71 -14.07
CA GLU A 303 -27.77 -38.77 -13.83
C GLU A 303 -29.17 -38.14 -13.87
N LYS A 304 -30.03 -38.63 -14.78
CA LYS A 304 -31.36 -38.08 -15.05
C LYS A 304 -32.26 -38.18 -13.81
N ILE A 305 -32.60 -37.04 -13.20
CA ILE A 305 -33.69 -36.98 -12.21
C ILE A 305 -35.05 -36.92 -12.94
N PRO A 306 -36.05 -37.75 -12.58
CA PRO A 306 -37.31 -37.88 -13.32
C PRO A 306 -38.21 -36.63 -13.25
N ALA A 307 -39.03 -36.44 -14.27
CA ALA A 307 -39.89 -35.28 -14.53
C ALA A 307 -40.95 -34.95 -13.45
N GLY A 308 -41.10 -35.76 -12.39
CA GLY A 308 -42.09 -35.56 -11.32
C GLY A 308 -41.73 -34.53 -10.25
N GLN A 309 -40.45 -34.18 -10.09
CA GLN A 309 -39.99 -33.27 -9.01
C GLN A 309 -39.97 -31.77 -9.37
N ARG A 310 -40.14 -31.42 -10.65
CA ARG A 310 -40.17 -30.01 -11.08
C ARG A 310 -41.42 -29.25 -10.62
N GLY A 311 -42.53 -29.95 -10.39
CA GLY A 311 -43.77 -29.34 -9.91
C GLY A 311 -43.67 -28.84 -8.47
N LEU A 312 -43.04 -29.61 -7.59
CA LEU A 312 -42.92 -29.29 -6.16
C LEU A 312 -42.02 -28.08 -5.91
N ASN A 313 -40.92 -27.93 -6.65
CA ASN A 313 -40.02 -26.78 -6.49
C ASN A 313 -40.66 -25.45 -6.95
N ASN A 314 -41.49 -25.47 -7.99
CA ASN A 314 -42.22 -24.28 -8.43
C ASN A 314 -43.33 -23.91 -7.45
N ILE A 315 -44.00 -24.89 -6.83
CA ILE A 315 -44.98 -24.67 -5.77
C ILE A 315 -44.30 -24.11 -4.51
N LEU A 316 -43.11 -24.62 -4.15
CA LEU A 316 -42.35 -24.13 -3.01
C LEU A 316 -41.93 -22.67 -3.22
N LEU A 317 -41.39 -22.34 -4.40
CA LEU A 317 -41.01 -20.97 -4.77
C LEU A 317 -42.20 -20.00 -4.77
N PHE A 318 -43.37 -20.45 -5.24
CA PHE A 318 -44.59 -19.65 -5.19
C PHE A 318 -45.05 -19.42 -3.74
N LEU A 319 -44.96 -20.43 -2.88
CA LEU A 319 -45.29 -20.31 -1.45
C LEU A 319 -44.33 -19.38 -0.71
N THR A 320 -43.02 -19.42 -0.99
CA THR A 320 -42.06 -18.47 -0.41
C THR A 320 -42.34 -17.03 -0.87
N GLY A 321 -42.69 -16.84 -2.14
CA GLY A 321 -43.11 -15.54 -2.66
C GLY A 321 -44.38 -15.01 -1.97
N LEU A 322 -45.36 -15.89 -1.71
CA LEU A 322 -46.61 -15.53 -1.06
C LEU A 322 -46.44 -15.21 0.44
N LEU A 323 -45.54 -15.91 1.13
CA LEU A 323 -45.13 -15.63 2.50
C LEU A 323 -44.47 -14.25 2.65
N LEU A 324 -43.58 -13.90 1.73
CA LEU A 324 -42.92 -12.58 1.71
C LEU A 324 -43.93 -11.45 1.45
N MET A 325 -44.93 -11.68 0.59
CA MET A 325 -45.99 -10.70 0.34
C MET A 325 -46.94 -10.54 1.54
N MET A 326 -47.28 -11.62 2.25
CA MET A 326 -48.05 -11.53 3.49
C MET A 326 -47.30 -10.75 4.57
N GLU A 327 -45.97 -10.94 4.69
CA GLU A 327 -45.16 -10.20 5.66
C GLU A 327 -45.15 -8.69 5.37
N LEU A 328 -45.11 -8.29 4.10
CA LEU A 328 -45.21 -6.90 3.64
C LEU A 328 -46.56 -6.26 3.98
N VAL A 329 -47.67 -6.99 3.81
CA VAL A 329 -49.02 -6.51 4.14
C VAL A 329 -49.23 -6.42 5.66
N LEU A 330 -48.70 -7.37 6.44
CA LEU A 330 -48.74 -7.34 7.90
C LEU A 330 -47.95 -6.15 8.46
N ARG A 331 -46.76 -5.88 7.93
CA ARG A 331 -45.94 -4.72 8.32
C ARG A 331 -46.60 -3.38 7.96
N SER A 332 -47.35 -3.30 6.87
CA SER A 332 -48.07 -2.06 6.49
C SER A 332 -49.28 -1.80 7.39
N LYS A 333 -50.06 -2.83 7.75
CA LYS A 333 -51.21 -2.68 8.65
C LYS A 333 -50.80 -2.40 10.11
N LEU A 334 -49.68 -2.95 10.58
CA LEU A 334 -49.16 -2.67 11.93
C LEU A 334 -48.79 -1.18 12.11
N LYS A 335 -48.23 -0.54 11.07
CA LYS A 335 -47.93 0.90 11.06
C LYS A 335 -49.19 1.79 11.08
N ILE A 336 -50.29 1.33 10.50
CA ILE A 336 -51.58 2.05 10.53
C ILE A 336 -52.26 1.89 11.90
N PHE A 337 -52.13 0.74 12.55
CA PHE A 337 -52.70 0.49 13.87
C PHE A 337 -51.99 1.26 15.00
N LEU A 338 -50.66 1.42 14.90
CA LEU A 338 -49.84 2.20 15.86
C LEU A 338 -49.98 3.73 15.72
N LYS A 339 -50.74 4.22 14.73
CA LYS A 339 -51.03 5.66 14.54
C LYS A 339 -52.43 6.08 14.98
N LYS A 340 -53.25 5.19 15.55
CA LYS A 340 -54.52 5.59 16.18
C LYS A 340 -54.23 6.23 17.54
N PRO A 341 -54.60 7.49 17.79
CA PRO A 341 -54.40 8.12 19.09
C PRO A 341 -55.27 7.43 20.16
N LEU A 342 -54.63 7.05 21.27
CA LEU A 342 -55.27 6.70 22.53
C LEU A 342 -55.92 7.97 23.12
N THR A 343 -57.08 8.36 22.59
CA THR A 343 -57.87 9.47 23.14
C THR A 343 -59.34 9.08 23.20
N THR A 344 -59.73 8.14 24.07
CA THR A 344 -61.12 8.04 24.57
C THR A 344 -61.28 7.13 25.79
N TRP A 345 -60.47 7.26 26.84
CA TRP A 345 -60.78 6.64 28.15
C TRP A 345 -60.37 7.52 29.32
N TRP A 346 -60.92 8.74 29.40
CA TRP A 346 -61.03 9.50 30.65
C TRP A 346 -62.35 10.28 30.62
N LYS A 347 -63.40 9.71 31.19
CA LYS A 347 -64.54 10.43 31.79
C LYS A 347 -65.33 9.43 32.66
N ILE A 348 -64.84 9.30 33.90
CA ILE A 348 -65.69 9.04 35.07
C ILE A 348 -66.30 10.41 35.40
N TRP A 349 -67.63 10.48 35.44
CA TRP A 349 -68.52 11.16 36.39
C TRP A 349 -69.95 11.00 35.84
#